data_AF-A0A0A8EGV9-F1
#
_entry.id   AF-A0A0A8EGV9-F1
#
_cell.length_a   1.000
_cell.length_b   1.000
_cell.length_c   1.000
_cell.angle_alpha   90.00
_cell.angle_beta   90.00
_cell.angle_gamma   90.00
#
_symmetry.space_group_name_H-M   'P 1'
#
loop_
_entity.id
_entity.type
_entity.pdbx_description
1 polymer ?
#
loop_
_entity_poly.entity_id
_entity_poly.type
_entity_poly.pdbx_seq_one_letter_code
_entity_poly.pdbx_strand_id
1 'polypeptide(L)'
;MEGTFMDTGDTRFAYCFDHGDLHVFQHEVSWCTAVWVSLAGTSSAEAMADKQASFGAARFLDQLPLEQQAELLAERTVEQRLQPGAKHAP
;
A
#
# COMPACT_ATOMS: atom_id res chain seq x y z
N MET A 1 -17.46 32.09 12.06
CA MET A 1 -17.54 30.81 12.79
C MET A 1 -18.71 30.10 12.16
N GLU A 2 -18.55 29.00 11.45
CA GLU A 2 -17.80 27.81 11.85
C GLU A 2 -17.04 27.23 10.66
N GLY A 3 -15.78 26.86 10.88
CA GLY A 3 -14.96 26.19 9.89
C GLY A 3 -15.42 24.75 9.73
N THR A 4 -15.79 24.39 8.52
CA THR A 4 -15.99 23.00 8.12
C THR A 4 -14.63 22.30 8.19
N PHE A 5 -14.36 21.61 9.30
CA PHE A 5 -13.31 20.59 9.33
C PHE A 5 -13.77 19.49 8.39
N MET A 6 -13.32 19.54 7.13
CA MET A 6 -13.30 18.34 6.31
C MET A 6 -12.34 17.39 7.02
N ASP A 7 -12.91 16.39 7.69
CA ASP A 7 -12.23 15.19 8.14
C ASP A 7 -11.70 14.47 6.89
N THR A 8 -10.58 14.96 6.33
CA THR A 8 -9.81 14.25 5.34
C THR A 8 -8.93 13.29 6.12
N GLY A 9 -9.50 12.21 6.65
CA GLY A 9 -8.69 11.06 7.04
C GLY A 9 -7.79 10.72 5.85
N ASP A 10 -6.47 10.86 6.02
CA ASP A 10 -5.49 10.80 4.93
C ASP A 10 -5.69 9.50 4.14
N THR A 11 -6.33 9.62 2.97
CA THR A 11 -6.60 8.49 2.12
C THR A 11 -5.28 8.01 1.55
N ARG A 12 -4.81 6.85 2.01
CA ARG A 12 -3.57 6.23 1.53
C ARG A 12 -3.90 5.17 0.51
N PHE A 13 -3.31 5.30 -0.67
CA PHE A 13 -3.36 4.27 -1.69
C PHE A 13 -2.17 3.32 -1.52
N ALA A 14 -2.39 2.04 -1.74
CA ALA A 14 -1.32 1.05 -1.70
C ALA A 14 -1.56 -0.05 -2.75
N TYR A 15 -0.51 -0.52 -3.42
CA TYR A 15 -0.63 -1.67 -4.31
C TYR A 15 -0.23 -2.95 -3.60
N CYS A 16 -1.11 -3.94 -3.58
CA CYS A 16 -0.82 -5.26 -3.02
C CYS A 16 -0.36 -6.22 -4.10
N PHE A 17 0.90 -6.69 -4.02
CA PHE A 17 1.48 -7.62 -4.98
C PHE A 17 1.09 -9.08 -4.74
N ASP A 18 0.52 -9.41 -3.59
CA ASP A 18 -0.07 -10.73 -3.35
C ASP A 18 -1.49 -10.85 -3.96
N HIS A 19 -2.28 -9.77 -3.92
CA HIS A 19 -3.62 -9.75 -4.51
C HIS A 19 -3.64 -9.25 -5.96
N GLY A 20 -2.59 -8.53 -6.36
CA GLY A 20 -2.52 -7.82 -7.64
C GLY A 20 -3.59 -6.74 -7.77
N ASP A 21 -3.86 -6.01 -6.68
CA ASP A 21 -4.97 -5.05 -6.57
C ASP A 21 -4.58 -3.79 -5.78
N LEU A 22 -5.31 -2.71 -6.03
CA LEU A 22 -5.17 -1.42 -5.36
C LEU A 22 -6.00 -1.40 -4.08
N HIS A 23 -5.34 -1.16 -2.95
CA HIS A 23 -5.98 -0.90 -1.67
C HIS A 23 -6.15 0.60 -1.45
N VAL A 24 -7.27 0.96 -0.81
CA VAL A 24 -7.55 2.31 -0.33
C VAL A 24 -7.76 2.22 1.18
N PHE A 25 -6.90 2.88 1.94
CA PHE A 25 -7.00 2.95 3.40
C PHE A 25 -7.55 4.33 3.79
N GLN A 26 -8.62 4.33 4.57
CA GLN A 26 -9.25 5.56 5.10
C GLN A 26 -8.71 5.95 6.49
N HIS A 27 -7.82 5.13 7.07
CA HIS A 27 -7.22 5.32 8.39
C HIS A 27 -5.77 4.82 8.40
N GLU A 28 -5.03 5.14 9.45
CA GLU A 28 -3.62 4.71 9.64
C GLU A 28 -3.44 3.19 9.74
N VAL A 29 -4.53 2.44 9.97
CA VAL A 29 -4.48 0.98 10.13
C VAL A 29 -4.69 0.30 8.79
N SER A 30 -3.61 -0.28 8.25
CA SER A 30 -3.67 -1.19 7.11
C SER A 30 -4.35 -2.50 7.49
N TRP A 31 -5.47 -2.85 6.83
CA TRP A 31 -6.13 -4.14 7.03
C TRP A 31 -5.41 -5.31 6.34
N CYS A 32 -4.51 -5.00 5.39
CA CYS A 32 -3.76 -5.99 4.64
C CYS A 32 -2.41 -6.30 5.32
N THR A 33 -2.12 -7.60 5.51
CA THR A 33 -0.85 -8.09 6.08
C THR A 33 0.10 -8.69 5.03
N ALA A 34 -0.30 -8.62 3.76
CA ALA A 34 0.44 -9.09 2.60
C ALA A 34 1.56 -8.09 2.21
N VAL A 35 2.31 -8.38 1.15
CA VAL A 35 3.31 -7.47 0.58
C VAL A 35 2.59 -6.41 -0.25
N TRP A 36 2.59 -5.19 0.26
CA TRP A 36 2.08 -4.02 -0.43
C TRP A 36 3.02 -2.84 -0.29
N VAL A 37 2.91 -1.89 -1.21
CA VAL A 37 3.68 -0.65 -1.22
C VAL A 37 2.74 0.54 -1.24
N SER A 38 3.15 1.64 -0.58
CA SER A 38 2.37 2.89 -0.63
C SER A 38 2.56 3.59 -1.95
N LEU A 39 1.48 4.17 -2.45
CA LEU A 39 1.47 4.91 -3.68
C LEU A 39 1.20 6.38 -3.40
N ALA A 40 1.88 7.25 -4.13
CA ALA A 40 1.61 8.68 -4.13
C ALA A 40 0.34 8.97 -4.96
N GLY A 41 -0.43 9.97 -4.52
CA GLY A 41 -1.59 10.45 -5.26
C GLY A 41 -2.79 10.71 -4.36
N THR A 42 -3.72 11.51 -4.88
CA THR A 42 -4.98 11.87 -4.24
C THR A 42 -6.18 11.14 -4.85
N SER A 43 -5.94 10.35 -5.90
CA SER A 43 -6.95 9.53 -6.57
C SER A 43 -6.38 8.16 -6.97
N SER A 44 -7.27 7.19 -7.20
CA SER A 44 -6.88 5.86 -7.69
C SER A 44 -6.12 5.92 -9.02
N ALA A 45 -6.45 6.89 -9.89
CA ALA A 45 -5.78 7.06 -11.18
C ALA A 45 -4.33 7.53 -11.00
N GLU A 46 -4.09 8.51 -10.11
CA GLU A 46 -2.75 8.99 -9.79
C GLU A 46 -1.93 7.90 -9.10
N ALA A 47 -2.52 7.18 -8.16
CA ALA A 47 -1.86 6.05 -7.49
C ALA A 47 -1.46 4.96 -8.50
N MET A 48 -2.35 4.58 -9.42
CA MET A 48 -2.02 3.59 -10.45
C MET A 48 -0.96 4.11 -11.44
N ALA A 49 -0.91 5.41 -11.70
CA ALA A 49 0.15 6.01 -12.50
C ALA A 49 1.51 5.93 -11.78
N ASP A 50 1.55 6.21 -10.47
CA ASP A 50 2.75 6.03 -9.64
C ASP A 50 3.21 4.57 -9.60
N LYS A 51 2.27 3.64 -9.37
CA LYS A 51 2.54 2.20 -9.45
C LYS A 51 3.15 1.81 -10.79
N GLN A 52 2.59 2.30 -11.90
CA GLN A 52 3.07 2.01 -13.25
C GLN A 52 4.46 2.62 -13.50
N ALA A 53 4.74 3.82 -12.98
CA ALA A 53 6.04 4.46 -13.11
C ALA A 53 7.14 3.71 -12.33
N SER A 54 6.82 3.24 -11.13
CA SER A 54 7.78 2.61 -10.21
C SER A 54 7.98 1.11 -10.46
N PHE A 55 6.90 0.39 -10.79
CA PHE A 55 6.88 -1.09 -10.86
C PHE A 55 6.43 -1.62 -12.23
N GLY A 56 6.14 -0.74 -13.19
CA GLY A 56 5.71 -1.13 -14.53
C GLY A 56 4.41 -1.95 -14.53
N ALA A 57 4.32 -2.88 -15.47
CA ALA A 57 3.14 -3.73 -15.65
C ALA A 57 3.05 -4.91 -14.66
N ALA A 58 4.01 -5.06 -13.74
CA ALA A 58 4.04 -6.18 -12.80
C ALA A 58 2.80 -6.18 -11.91
N ARG A 59 2.01 -7.25 -11.97
CA ARG A 59 0.82 -7.45 -11.15
C ARG A 59 1.15 -8.17 -9.85
N PHE A 60 2.08 -9.13 -9.90
CA PHE A 60 2.46 -9.96 -8.77
C PHE A 60 3.95 -9.79 -8.44
N LEU A 61 4.33 -10.11 -7.20
CA LEU A 61 5.70 -9.90 -6.70
C LEU A 61 6.75 -10.62 -7.57
N ASP A 62 6.45 -11.84 -8.00
CA ASP A 62 7.32 -12.67 -8.83
C ASP A 62 7.56 -12.11 -10.25
N GLN A 63 6.78 -11.11 -10.66
CA GLN A 63 6.93 -10.41 -11.95
C GLN A 63 7.89 -9.22 -11.87
N LEU A 64 8.31 -8.82 -10.67
CA LEU A 64 9.29 -7.75 -10.47
C LEU A 64 10.72 -8.25 -10.67
N PRO A 65 11.69 -7.38 -10.99
CA PRO A 65 13.10 -7.68 -10.85
C PRO A 65 13.44 -8.15 -9.43
N LEU A 66 14.37 -9.11 -9.29
CA LEU A 66 14.71 -9.72 -8.00
C LEU A 66 15.14 -8.70 -6.93
N GLU A 67 15.80 -7.62 -7.33
CA GLU A 67 16.19 -6.52 -6.43
C GLU A 67 14.96 -5.85 -5.80
N GLN A 68 13.96 -5.50 -6.61
CA GLN A 68 12.70 -4.93 -6.12
C GLN A 68 11.90 -5.91 -5.26
N GLN A 69 11.94 -7.21 -5.58
CA GLN A 69 11.32 -8.24 -4.73
C GLN A 69 11.95 -8.23 -3.33
N ALA A 70 13.29 -8.18 -3.25
CA ALA A 70 14.01 -8.19 -1.99
C ALA A 70 13.74 -6.94 -1.15
N GLU A 71 13.69 -5.76 -1.77
CA GLU A 71 13.35 -4.49 -1.11
C GLU A 71 11.96 -4.53 -0.48
N LEU A 72 10.93 -4.90 -1.25
CA LEU A 72 9.55 -4.95 -0.76
C LEU A 72 9.35 -5.98 0.37
N LEU A 73 10.04 -7.12 0.30
CA LEU A 73 10.02 -8.11 1.37
C LEU A 73 10.72 -7.62 2.65
N ALA A 74 11.78 -6.82 2.51
CA ALA A 74 12.45 -6.20 3.64
C ALA A 74 11.56 -5.14 4.30
N GLU A 75 10.86 -4.31 3.53
CA GLU A 75 9.93 -3.29 4.02
C GLU A 75 8.74 -3.91 4.79
N ARG A 76 8.13 -4.97 4.26
CA ARG A 76 7.07 -5.72 4.95
C ARG A 76 7.52 -6.19 6.34
N THR A 77 8.76 -6.64 6.45
CA THR A 77 9.32 -7.11 7.72
C THR A 77 9.43 -5.99 8.76
N VAL A 78 9.63 -4.74 8.32
CA VAL A 78 9.65 -3.56 9.20
C VAL A 78 8.24 -3.17 9.62
N GLU A 79 7.29 -3.08 8.69
CA GLU A 79 5.91 -2.69 9.00
C GLU A 79 5.24 -3.68 9.98
N GLN A 80 5.45 -4.98 9.82
CA GLN A 80 4.93 -5.99 10.74
C GLN A 80 5.48 -5.87 12.17
N ARG A 81 6.70 -5.37 12.35
CA ARG A 81 7.28 -5.13 13.69
C ARG A 81 6.69 -3.88 14.36
N LEU A 82 6.21 -2.93 13.57
CA LEU A 82 5.61 -1.69 14.06
C LEU A 82 4.10 -1.84 14.38
N GLN A 83 3.48 -2.95 13.99
CA GLN A 83 2.07 -3.27 14.28
C GLN A 83 1.94 -4.45 15.28
N PRO A 84 2.19 -4.25 16.58
CA PRO A 84 1.99 -5.31 17.57
C PRO A 84 0.49 -5.60 17.73
N GLY A 85 -0.01 -6.63 17.04
CA GLY A 85 -1.35 -7.17 17.27
C GLY A 85 -2.26 -7.35 16.05
N ALA A 86 -1.77 -7.25 14.81
CA ALA A 86 -2.54 -7.65 13.63
C ALA A 86 -2.77 -9.17 13.65
N LYS A 87 -3.86 -9.59 14.31
CA LYS A 87 -4.29 -10.98 14.38
C LYS A 87 -4.52 -11.45 12.95
N HIS A 88 -3.81 -12.51 12.55
CA HIS A 88 -4.08 -13.23 11.31
C HIS A 88 -5.58 -13.47 11.19
N ALA A 89 -6.23 -12.81 10.22
CA ALA A 89 -7.57 -13.21 9.82
C ALA A 89 -7.46 -14.59 9.14
N PRO A 90 -8.39 -15.52 9.43
CA PRO A 90 -8.31 -16.93 9.03
C PRO A 90 -8.39 -17.14 7.52
#